data_AF-A0A6I2XU59-F1
#
_entry.id   AF-A0A6I2XU59-F1
#
_cell.length_a   1.000
_cell.length_b   1.000
_cell.length_c   1.000
_cell.angle_alpha   90.00
_cell.angle_beta   90.00
_cell.angle_gamma   90.00
#
_symmetry.space_group_name_H-M   'P 1'
#
loop_
_entity.id
_entity.type
_entity.pdbx_description
1 polymer ?
#
loop_
_entity_poly.entity_id
_entity_poly.type
_entity_poly.pdbx_seq_one_letter_code
_entity_poly.pdbx_strand_id
1 'polypeptide(L)'
;MPDESRTDRTAPQYLHTFESPLSDRMYLGGKGASLARMTGTLGLPVPPGFTITTEAWKAFATKEPVLPDVLGDEITLHLVQLAARLNKELDNPDNPLLLSVRSGASQSMPGMMDTVLNVGMSDDVVVGVAARTSDRFAWQSYIRLLASFAEVVRELPADVLARAHSRAEHADDTESVQLWKDAIEQHGPPFPQKAVGQVRESIEAVWRSWDRPRAQRYRKYRGIPDDLGTAVTVQAMVFGNLDNDSGTGVVFTRDPATGHPAAYGDFMRCAQGEDVVNGSQIPESIDSLRRESSEVWEALQDALTKLEHEYTDMCDVEFTIQHGKLWILQARVGQRSPAAAARIAVDLVDQGMIDVEAALDRVSLSALEMLQAPVCETFAGLTELGVGVPASPGTAVGCAVLDSSRAEELAEQGIVPVLICPTTSPQDISGMIASSGIVTALGGRASHAAVVARGMGKPASCGVTGMTIHHEERSVSFASGAVIHEGDLITVSGDDGRVLLGAAEFSAPVASEWVSRILAWCDERGQVPLLAAPRADLHVVTVPEDVREGSRAVLINVAWEGADSAALLSRTCDRVFEVADPDTEVFITLPRNLAGIDFRPSGGPWAGIVADGDNSWAARLLSARLTGAVS
;
A
#
# COMPACT_ATOMS: atom_id res chain seq x y z
N MET A 1 -22.87 -32.40 24.89
CA MET A 1 -22.94 -33.27 23.70
C MET A 1 -22.38 -32.45 22.55
N PRO A 2 -21.13 -32.67 22.11
CA PRO A 2 -20.61 -32.01 20.92
C PRO A 2 -21.30 -32.60 19.69
N ASP A 3 -21.69 -31.73 18.78
CA ASP A 3 -22.37 -32.00 17.51
C ASP A 3 -21.50 -32.89 16.60
N GLU A 4 -21.97 -34.11 16.35
CA GLU A 4 -21.36 -35.13 15.49
C GLU A 4 -21.67 -34.89 14.00
N SER A 5 -21.42 -33.67 13.50
CA SER A 5 -21.59 -33.32 12.07
C SER A 5 -20.26 -33.12 11.32
N ARG A 6 -19.10 -33.42 11.93
CA ARG A 6 -17.82 -33.54 11.20
C ARG A 6 -17.63 -34.95 10.64
N THR A 7 -18.46 -35.34 9.68
CA THR A 7 -18.22 -36.54 8.87
C THR A 7 -17.79 -36.14 7.46
N ASP A 8 -16.64 -36.68 7.07
CA ASP A 8 -16.03 -36.72 5.73
C ASP A 8 -15.38 -35.43 5.19
N ARG A 9 -14.16 -35.12 5.66
CA ARG A 9 -13.24 -34.26 4.90
C ARG A 9 -12.52 -35.15 3.88
N THR A 10 -13.02 -35.14 2.64
CA THR A 10 -12.22 -35.41 1.44
C THR A 10 -10.87 -34.71 1.54
N ALA A 11 -9.81 -35.29 0.98
CA ALA A 11 -8.47 -34.71 0.97
C ALA A 11 -8.50 -33.19 0.70
N PRO A 12 -7.67 -32.37 1.38
CA PRO A 12 -7.71 -30.92 1.21
C PRO A 12 -7.50 -30.58 -0.26
N GLN A 13 -8.51 -29.96 -0.88
CA GLN A 13 -8.40 -29.42 -2.22
C GLN A 13 -7.49 -28.19 -2.14
N TYR A 14 -6.40 -28.16 -2.91
CA TYR A 14 -5.41 -27.08 -2.78
C TYR A 14 -5.63 -25.94 -3.78
N LEU A 15 -6.52 -26.14 -4.75
CA LEU A 15 -6.74 -25.24 -5.88
C LEU A 15 -8.23 -24.96 -6.09
N HIS A 16 -8.57 -23.68 -6.29
CA HIS A 16 -9.92 -23.23 -6.59
C HIS A 16 -9.95 -22.30 -7.80
N THR A 17 -10.88 -22.52 -8.74
CA THR A 17 -11.12 -21.57 -9.85
C THR A 17 -11.85 -20.33 -9.34
N PHE A 18 -11.79 -19.22 -10.10
CA PHE A 18 -12.45 -17.98 -9.70
C PHE A 18 -13.99 -18.06 -9.71
N GLU A 19 -14.58 -19.07 -10.36
CA GLU A 19 -16.03 -19.31 -10.31
C GLU A 19 -16.48 -20.02 -9.03
N SER A 20 -15.53 -20.52 -8.23
CA SER A 20 -15.84 -21.09 -6.93
C SER A 20 -16.54 -20.03 -6.06
N PRO A 21 -17.62 -20.38 -5.33
CA PRO A 21 -18.25 -19.47 -4.38
C PRO A 21 -17.37 -19.20 -3.15
N LEU A 22 -16.24 -19.91 -3.01
CA LEU A 22 -15.31 -19.72 -1.91
C LEU A 22 -14.57 -18.39 -2.05
N SER A 23 -14.67 -17.54 -1.04
CA SER A 23 -14.00 -16.23 -1.00
C SER A 23 -13.30 -15.96 0.34
N ASP A 24 -12.89 -17.01 1.04
CA ASP A 24 -12.17 -16.87 2.31
C ASP A 24 -10.76 -16.32 2.07
N ARG A 25 -10.51 -15.11 2.58
CA ARG A 25 -9.24 -14.40 2.45
C ARG A 25 -8.08 -15.08 3.17
N MET A 26 -8.35 -15.82 4.24
CA MET A 26 -7.31 -16.55 4.98
C MET A 26 -6.81 -17.77 4.21
N TYR A 27 -7.67 -18.31 3.35
CA TYR A 27 -7.43 -19.54 2.62
C TYR A 27 -6.99 -19.30 1.16
N LEU A 28 -7.64 -18.37 0.45
CA LEU A 28 -7.33 -17.99 -0.94
C LEU A 28 -6.39 -16.78 -1.04
N GLY A 29 -6.01 -16.19 0.09
CA GLY A 29 -5.39 -14.87 0.10
C GLY A 29 -6.38 -13.76 -0.27
N GLY A 30 -5.98 -12.51 -0.07
CA GLY A 30 -6.82 -11.36 -0.39
C GLY A 30 -7.12 -11.25 -1.89
N LYS A 31 -6.16 -11.60 -2.75
CA LYS A 31 -6.29 -11.52 -4.21
C LYS A 31 -7.20 -12.61 -4.78
N GLY A 32 -6.96 -13.87 -4.41
CA GLY A 32 -7.79 -14.99 -4.86
C GLY A 32 -9.24 -14.83 -4.43
N ALA A 33 -9.47 -14.44 -3.17
CA ALA A 33 -10.81 -14.14 -2.66
C ALA A 33 -11.48 -12.98 -3.42
N SER A 34 -10.74 -11.92 -3.75
CA SER A 34 -11.25 -10.80 -4.55
C SER A 34 -11.65 -11.25 -5.95
N LEU A 35 -10.79 -12.00 -6.65
CA LEU A 35 -11.07 -12.54 -7.98
C LEU A 35 -12.30 -13.45 -8.00
N ALA A 36 -12.46 -14.28 -6.97
CA ALA A 36 -13.62 -15.14 -6.82
C ALA A 36 -14.92 -14.33 -6.65
N ARG A 37 -14.92 -13.30 -5.78
CA ARG A 37 -16.09 -12.41 -5.60
C ARG A 37 -16.41 -11.64 -6.87
N MET A 38 -15.41 -11.05 -7.53
CA MET A 38 -15.60 -10.29 -8.77
C MET A 38 -16.21 -11.16 -9.88
N THR A 39 -15.76 -12.41 -10.00
CA THR A 39 -16.23 -13.34 -11.03
C THR A 39 -17.60 -13.91 -10.69
N GLY A 40 -17.75 -14.54 -9.52
CA GLY A 40 -18.94 -15.31 -9.15
C GLY A 40 -20.08 -14.46 -8.58
N THR A 41 -19.77 -13.41 -7.81
CA THR A 41 -20.78 -12.58 -7.13
C THR A 41 -21.17 -11.35 -7.94
N LEU A 42 -20.16 -10.63 -8.48
CA LEU A 42 -20.40 -9.37 -9.18
C LEU A 42 -20.56 -9.50 -10.70
N GLY A 43 -20.19 -10.65 -11.27
CA GLY A 43 -20.24 -10.87 -12.72
C GLY A 43 -19.36 -9.90 -13.51
N LEU A 44 -18.25 -9.43 -12.92
CA LEU A 44 -17.31 -8.54 -13.59
C LEU A 44 -16.48 -9.30 -14.63
N PRO A 45 -15.99 -8.63 -15.69
CA PRO A 45 -15.17 -9.26 -16.71
C PRO A 45 -13.77 -9.54 -16.17
N VAL A 46 -13.61 -10.63 -15.44
CA VAL A 46 -12.32 -11.08 -14.90
C VAL A 46 -11.72 -12.14 -15.84
N PRO A 47 -10.43 -12.04 -16.22
CA PRO A 47 -9.78 -13.10 -16.97
C PRO A 47 -9.78 -14.40 -16.16
N PRO A 48 -10.18 -15.55 -16.73
CA PRO A 48 -10.34 -16.78 -15.97
C PRO A 48 -8.99 -17.32 -15.48
N GLY A 49 -9.05 -18.07 -14.40
CA GLY A 49 -7.87 -18.59 -13.72
C GLY A 49 -8.24 -19.35 -12.45
N PHE A 50 -7.24 -19.57 -11.62
CA PHE A 50 -7.38 -20.27 -10.36
C PHE A 50 -6.39 -19.78 -9.31
N THR A 51 -6.70 -20.09 -8.05
CA THR A 51 -5.89 -19.79 -6.88
C THR A 51 -5.46 -21.09 -6.21
N ILE A 52 -4.16 -21.18 -5.95
CA ILE A 52 -3.52 -22.19 -5.11
C ILE A 52 -3.45 -21.62 -3.69
N THR A 53 -4.01 -22.35 -2.74
CA THR A 53 -4.34 -21.89 -1.38
C THR A 53 -3.12 -21.63 -0.49
N THR A 54 -3.30 -20.89 0.61
CA THR A 54 -2.30 -20.73 1.67
C THR A 54 -2.00 -22.06 2.38
N GLU A 55 -2.94 -23.00 2.44
CA GLU A 55 -2.70 -24.34 2.97
C GLU A 55 -1.75 -25.16 2.08
N ALA A 56 -1.78 -24.95 0.76
CA ALA A 56 -0.81 -25.54 -0.15
C ALA A 56 0.61 -25.00 0.14
N TRP A 57 0.72 -23.70 0.43
CA TRP A 57 1.98 -23.10 0.87
C TRP A 57 2.46 -23.70 2.20
N LYS A 58 1.59 -23.91 3.19
CA LYS A 58 1.98 -24.55 4.47
C LYS A 58 2.47 -25.98 4.26
N ALA A 59 1.84 -26.72 3.35
CA ALA A 59 2.28 -28.07 2.98
C ALA A 59 3.66 -28.04 2.28
N PHE A 60 3.93 -27.02 1.47
CA PHE A 60 5.23 -26.77 0.85
C PHE A 60 6.31 -26.37 1.87
N ALA A 61 5.99 -25.49 2.82
CA ALA A 61 6.93 -24.94 3.81
C ALA A 61 7.40 -25.94 4.88
N THR A 62 6.62 -27.01 5.12
CA THR A 62 6.89 -28.00 6.19
C THR A 62 7.71 -29.22 5.73
N LYS A 63 7.88 -29.40 4.42
CA LYS A 63 8.69 -30.46 3.81
C LYS A 63 9.90 -29.83 3.13
N GLU A 64 10.95 -30.59 2.84
CA GLU A 64 11.98 -30.12 1.90
C GLU A 64 11.24 -29.50 0.69
N PRO A 65 11.50 -28.23 0.33
CA PRO A 65 10.57 -27.36 -0.41
C PRO A 65 10.41 -27.79 -1.86
N VAL A 66 9.70 -28.90 -2.06
CA VAL A 66 9.37 -29.51 -3.33
C VAL A 66 7.86 -29.57 -3.42
N LEU A 67 7.32 -29.05 -4.52
CA LEU A 67 5.89 -29.09 -4.78
C LEU A 67 5.40 -30.55 -4.77
N PRO A 68 4.44 -30.93 -3.91
CA PRO A 68 3.98 -32.32 -3.84
C PRO A 68 3.49 -32.81 -5.20
N ASP A 69 3.88 -34.01 -5.64
CA ASP A 69 3.54 -34.52 -6.99
C ASP A 69 2.04 -34.44 -7.29
N VAL A 70 1.19 -34.73 -6.29
CA VAL A 70 -0.27 -34.62 -6.36
C VAL A 70 -0.74 -33.21 -6.75
N LEU A 71 -0.07 -32.18 -6.24
CA LEU A 71 -0.37 -30.79 -6.60
C LEU A 71 0.12 -30.45 -8.01
N GLY A 72 1.22 -31.07 -8.46
CA GLY A 72 1.72 -30.89 -9.83
C GLY A 72 0.75 -31.42 -10.89
N ASP A 73 0.14 -32.57 -10.63
CA ASP A 73 -0.89 -33.16 -11.50
C ASP A 73 -2.18 -32.32 -11.49
N GLU A 74 -2.61 -31.83 -10.32
CA GLU A 74 -3.76 -30.94 -10.18
C GLU A 74 -3.56 -29.62 -10.94
N ILE A 75 -2.40 -28.99 -10.81
CA ILE A 75 -2.04 -27.78 -11.58
C ILE A 75 -2.14 -28.06 -13.08
N THR A 76 -1.54 -29.16 -13.55
CA THR A 76 -1.54 -29.52 -14.98
C THR A 76 -2.96 -29.71 -15.51
N LEU A 77 -3.81 -30.42 -14.75
CA LEU A 77 -5.22 -30.61 -15.09
C LEU A 77 -5.97 -29.27 -15.22
N HIS A 78 -5.80 -28.37 -14.24
CA HIS A 78 -6.45 -27.07 -14.26
C HIS A 78 -5.96 -26.17 -15.40
N LEU A 79 -4.68 -26.24 -15.77
CA LEU A 79 -4.14 -25.54 -16.94
C LEU A 79 -4.77 -26.03 -18.25
N VAL A 80 -4.91 -27.35 -18.42
CA VAL A 80 -5.56 -27.94 -19.61
C VAL A 80 -7.03 -27.55 -19.68
N GLN A 81 -7.76 -27.58 -18.54
CA GLN A 81 -9.15 -27.15 -18.48
C GLN A 81 -9.33 -25.65 -18.78
N LEU A 82 -8.43 -24.82 -18.26
CA LEU A 82 -8.42 -23.38 -18.55
C LEU A 82 -8.17 -23.11 -20.05
N ALA A 83 -7.21 -23.82 -20.65
CA ALA A 83 -6.92 -23.73 -22.08
C ALA A 83 -8.14 -24.12 -22.92
N ALA A 84 -8.76 -25.27 -22.63
CA ALA A 84 -9.97 -25.72 -23.31
C ALA A 84 -11.13 -24.71 -23.20
N ARG A 85 -11.35 -24.15 -22.01
CA ARG A 85 -12.41 -23.14 -21.78
C ARG A 85 -12.19 -21.86 -22.58
N LEU A 86 -10.94 -21.46 -22.76
CA LEU A 86 -10.57 -20.29 -23.54
C LEU A 86 -10.42 -20.58 -25.04
N ASN A 87 -10.66 -21.82 -25.48
CA ASN A 87 -10.38 -22.29 -26.83
C ASN A 87 -8.93 -21.94 -27.25
N LYS A 88 -7.99 -22.27 -26.36
CA LYS A 88 -6.54 -22.08 -26.48
C LYS A 88 -5.83 -23.38 -26.15
N GLU A 89 -4.54 -23.45 -26.44
CA GLU A 89 -3.72 -24.62 -26.15
C GLU A 89 -2.42 -24.22 -25.45
N LEU A 90 -1.93 -25.09 -24.56
CA LEU A 90 -0.60 -24.94 -23.97
C LEU A 90 0.45 -25.23 -25.03
N ASP A 91 1.53 -24.45 -25.07
CA ASP A 91 2.69 -24.65 -25.96
C ASP A 91 2.38 -24.63 -27.47
N ASN A 92 1.16 -24.26 -27.90
CA ASN A 92 0.79 -24.17 -29.32
C ASN A 92 1.14 -22.78 -29.87
N PRO A 93 2.06 -22.65 -30.85
CA PRO A 93 2.41 -21.36 -31.44
C PRO A 93 1.24 -20.64 -32.11
N ASP A 94 0.29 -21.37 -32.69
CA ASP A 94 -0.80 -20.78 -33.45
C ASP A 94 -1.86 -20.15 -32.54
N ASN A 95 -2.06 -20.67 -31.33
CA ASN A 95 -3.06 -20.13 -30.39
C ASN A 95 -2.71 -20.43 -28.92
N PRO A 96 -1.62 -19.83 -28.43
CA PRO A 96 -1.11 -20.15 -27.09
C PRO A 96 -2.02 -19.62 -25.99
N LEU A 97 -2.08 -20.35 -24.89
CA LEU A 97 -2.48 -19.84 -23.58
C LEU A 97 -1.25 -19.26 -22.87
N LEU A 98 -1.27 -17.94 -22.66
CA LEU A 98 -0.30 -17.22 -21.86
C LEU A 98 -0.91 -16.87 -20.50
N LEU A 99 -0.11 -16.88 -19.45
CA LEU A 99 -0.53 -16.83 -18.05
C LEU A 99 0.27 -15.78 -17.26
N SER A 100 -0.33 -15.30 -16.18
CA SER A 100 0.36 -14.62 -15.10
C SER A 100 0.35 -15.49 -13.85
N VAL A 101 1.44 -15.47 -13.08
CA VAL A 101 1.59 -16.15 -11.80
C VAL A 101 1.88 -15.08 -10.75
N ARG A 102 0.90 -14.82 -9.88
CA ARG A 102 0.89 -13.68 -8.96
C ARG A 102 0.73 -14.15 -7.52
N SER A 103 1.51 -13.59 -6.61
CA SER A 103 1.30 -13.77 -5.17
C SER A 103 -0.03 -13.21 -4.68
N GLY A 104 -0.51 -13.73 -3.54
CA GLY A 104 -1.68 -13.24 -2.84
C GLY A 104 -1.68 -13.65 -1.37
N ALA A 105 -1.10 -12.83 -0.49
CA ALA A 105 -1.25 -13.00 0.95
C ALA A 105 -2.66 -12.57 1.42
N SER A 106 -3.10 -13.01 2.60
CA SER A 106 -4.40 -12.64 3.18
C SER A 106 -4.51 -11.13 3.46
N GLN A 107 -3.38 -10.55 3.88
CA GLN A 107 -3.17 -9.12 4.02
C GLN A 107 -2.38 -8.56 2.83
N SER A 108 -2.76 -7.38 2.36
CA SER A 108 -2.13 -6.76 1.19
C SER A 108 -0.71 -6.33 1.51
N MET A 109 0.26 -6.75 0.68
CA MET A 109 1.66 -6.34 0.76
C MET A 109 2.10 -5.74 -0.59
N PRO A 110 1.68 -4.51 -0.94
CA PRO A 110 1.91 -3.91 -2.25
C PRO A 110 3.41 -3.82 -2.58
N GLY A 111 3.81 -4.27 -3.77
CA GLY A 111 5.20 -4.27 -4.22
C GLY A 111 6.09 -5.33 -3.58
N MET A 112 5.74 -5.91 -2.44
CA MET A 112 6.68 -6.75 -1.66
C MET A 112 6.89 -8.16 -2.22
N MET A 113 5.88 -8.67 -2.93
CA MET A 113 5.80 -10.05 -3.37
C MET A 113 5.92 -10.16 -4.87
N ASP A 114 6.55 -11.24 -5.34
CA ASP A 114 6.87 -11.38 -6.75
C ASP A 114 5.66 -11.71 -7.64
N THR A 115 5.81 -11.42 -8.92
CA THR A 115 4.88 -11.73 -10.00
C THR A 115 5.68 -12.08 -11.25
N VAL A 116 5.21 -13.07 -12.00
CA VAL A 116 5.78 -13.44 -13.30
C VAL A 116 4.66 -13.35 -14.34
N LEU A 117 4.87 -12.56 -15.38
CA LEU A 117 3.92 -12.35 -16.48
C LEU A 117 4.37 -13.11 -17.74
N ASN A 118 3.45 -13.24 -18.71
CA ASN A 118 3.70 -13.85 -20.02
C ASN A 118 4.15 -15.33 -19.98
N VAL A 119 3.89 -16.03 -18.86
CA VAL A 119 4.22 -17.45 -18.68
C VAL A 119 3.52 -18.28 -19.75
N GLY A 120 4.28 -19.14 -20.44
CA GLY A 120 3.86 -19.90 -21.62
C GLY A 120 4.57 -19.47 -22.90
N MET A 121 5.28 -18.34 -22.91
CA MET A 121 6.16 -17.98 -24.03
C MET A 121 7.36 -18.92 -24.12
N SER A 122 7.76 -19.26 -25.34
CA SER A 122 8.88 -20.14 -25.67
C SER A 122 9.44 -19.79 -27.04
N ASP A 123 10.54 -20.43 -27.43
CA ASP A 123 11.16 -20.21 -28.75
C ASP A 123 10.19 -20.49 -29.91
N ASP A 124 9.31 -21.48 -29.77
CA ASP A 124 8.29 -21.80 -30.79
C ASP A 124 7.10 -20.82 -30.69
N VAL A 125 6.63 -20.56 -29.46
CA VAL A 125 5.43 -19.75 -29.22
C VAL A 125 5.63 -18.30 -29.64
N VAL A 126 6.81 -17.71 -29.41
CA VAL A 126 7.09 -16.31 -29.77
C VAL A 126 6.93 -16.07 -31.27
N VAL A 127 7.36 -17.01 -32.11
CA VAL A 127 7.23 -16.92 -33.57
C VAL A 127 5.76 -16.93 -34.00
N GLY A 128 4.95 -17.81 -33.41
CA GLY A 128 3.52 -17.87 -33.69
C GLY A 128 2.74 -16.65 -33.19
N VAL A 129 3.10 -16.12 -32.01
CA VAL A 129 2.53 -14.87 -31.50
C VAL A 129 2.90 -13.70 -32.41
N ALA A 130 4.15 -13.60 -32.85
CA ALA A 130 4.62 -12.54 -33.74
C ALA A 130 3.80 -12.52 -35.04
N ALA A 131 3.55 -13.69 -35.64
CA ALA A 131 2.76 -13.84 -36.87
C ALA A 131 1.30 -13.36 -36.75
N ARG A 132 0.73 -13.34 -35.53
CA ARG A 132 -0.67 -12.98 -35.27
C ARG A 132 -0.87 -11.58 -34.72
N THR A 133 0.20 -10.97 -34.21
CA THR A 133 0.17 -9.72 -33.48
C THR A 133 1.17 -8.74 -34.12
N SER A 134 2.32 -8.53 -33.50
CA SER A 134 3.48 -7.88 -34.09
C SER A 134 4.77 -8.46 -33.53
N ASP A 135 5.85 -8.41 -34.32
CA ASP A 135 7.20 -8.82 -33.88
C ASP A 135 7.57 -8.14 -32.57
N ARG A 136 7.42 -6.81 -32.51
CA ARG A 136 7.75 -6.02 -31.32
C ARG A 136 7.00 -6.53 -30.08
N PHE A 137 5.69 -6.74 -30.17
CA PHE A 137 4.91 -7.24 -29.02
C PHE A 137 5.38 -8.62 -28.57
N ALA A 138 5.54 -9.55 -29.51
CA ALA A 138 5.86 -10.94 -29.22
C ALA A 138 7.23 -11.07 -28.57
N TRP A 139 8.26 -10.51 -29.21
CA TRP A 139 9.64 -10.58 -28.75
C TRP A 139 9.83 -9.85 -27.43
N GLN A 140 9.29 -8.64 -27.29
CA GLN A 140 9.40 -7.89 -26.04
C GLN A 140 8.69 -8.61 -24.88
N SER A 141 7.54 -9.25 -25.12
CA SER A 141 6.85 -10.04 -24.10
C SER A 141 7.67 -11.27 -23.67
N TYR A 142 8.39 -11.91 -24.60
CA TYR A 142 9.28 -13.04 -24.29
C TYR A 142 10.53 -12.58 -23.54
N ILE A 143 11.17 -11.49 -23.96
CA ILE A 143 12.31 -10.89 -23.26
C ILE A 143 11.91 -10.49 -21.83
N ARG A 144 10.73 -9.88 -21.64
CA ARG A 144 10.19 -9.56 -20.31
C ARG A 144 9.99 -10.80 -19.44
N LEU A 145 9.45 -11.89 -20.00
CA LEU A 145 9.36 -13.16 -19.27
C LEU A 145 10.75 -13.63 -18.83
N LEU A 146 11.73 -13.65 -19.73
CA LEU A 146 13.07 -14.16 -19.42
C LEU A 146 13.77 -13.29 -18.36
N ALA A 147 13.67 -11.96 -18.46
CA ALA A 147 14.20 -11.03 -17.47
C ALA A 147 13.53 -11.23 -16.09
N SER A 148 12.20 -11.29 -16.05
CA SER A 148 11.44 -11.58 -14.82
C SER A 148 11.80 -12.94 -14.25
N PHE A 149 11.97 -13.97 -15.08
CA PHE A 149 12.35 -15.31 -14.64
C PHE A 149 13.77 -15.35 -14.06
N ALA A 150 14.70 -14.63 -14.68
CA ALA A 150 16.05 -14.46 -14.17
C ALA A 150 16.07 -13.79 -12.79
N GLU A 151 15.32 -12.71 -12.60
CA GLU A 151 15.24 -11.98 -11.34
C GLU A 151 14.46 -12.75 -10.26
N VAL A 152 13.26 -13.21 -10.59
CA VAL A 152 12.31 -13.76 -9.62
C VAL A 152 12.58 -15.22 -9.34
N VAL A 153 12.71 -16.05 -10.38
CA VAL A 153 12.72 -17.51 -10.25
C VAL A 153 14.12 -18.05 -10.00
N ARG A 154 15.10 -17.51 -10.70
CA ARG A 154 16.52 -17.88 -10.59
C ARG A 154 17.31 -17.00 -9.62
N GLU A 155 16.77 -15.85 -9.20
CA GLU A 155 17.38 -14.96 -8.20
C GLU A 155 18.80 -14.51 -8.59
N LEU A 156 18.98 -14.15 -9.86
CA LEU A 156 20.26 -13.65 -10.34
C LEU A 156 20.71 -12.40 -9.56
N PRO A 157 22.01 -12.26 -9.24
CA PRO A 157 22.54 -11.08 -8.59
C PRO A 157 22.27 -9.78 -9.38
N ALA A 158 22.06 -8.67 -8.67
CA ALA A 158 21.69 -7.39 -9.28
C ALA A 158 22.71 -6.88 -10.32
N ASP A 159 24.00 -7.11 -10.12
CA ASP A 159 25.05 -6.74 -11.07
C ASP A 159 24.99 -7.58 -12.35
N VAL A 160 24.57 -8.85 -12.26
CA VAL A 160 24.35 -9.72 -13.41
C VAL A 160 23.13 -9.25 -14.19
N LEU A 161 22.02 -8.96 -13.50
CA LEU A 161 20.80 -8.43 -14.11
C LEU A 161 21.09 -7.11 -14.83
N ALA A 162 21.78 -6.16 -14.19
CA ALA A 162 22.12 -4.88 -14.80
C ALA A 162 22.97 -5.02 -16.08
N ARG A 163 23.97 -5.93 -16.07
CA ARG A 163 24.76 -6.24 -17.27
C ARG A 163 23.93 -6.89 -18.37
N ALA A 164 23.04 -7.82 -18.02
CA ALA A 164 22.17 -8.50 -18.97
C ALA A 164 21.19 -7.52 -19.63
N HIS A 165 20.56 -6.65 -18.84
CA HIS A 165 19.71 -5.55 -19.33
C HIS A 165 20.45 -4.64 -20.29
N SER A 166 21.61 -4.10 -19.86
CA SER A 166 22.39 -3.18 -20.69
C SER A 166 22.80 -3.80 -22.03
N ARG A 167 23.16 -5.09 -22.05
CA ARG A 167 23.50 -5.78 -23.30
C ARG A 167 22.27 -6.04 -24.17
N ALA A 168 21.16 -6.48 -23.58
CA ALA A 168 19.93 -6.76 -24.29
C ALA A 168 19.32 -5.49 -24.93
N GLU A 169 19.40 -4.34 -24.27
CA GLU A 169 18.91 -3.06 -24.83
C GLU A 169 19.58 -2.65 -26.15
N HIS A 170 20.81 -3.10 -26.40
CA HIS A 170 21.57 -2.79 -27.61
C HIS A 170 21.60 -3.92 -28.63
N ALA A 171 21.04 -5.07 -28.29
CA ALA A 171 20.99 -6.27 -29.11
C ALA A 171 19.69 -6.30 -29.93
N ASP A 172 19.68 -7.07 -31.01
CA ASP A 172 18.41 -7.41 -31.65
C ASP A 172 17.56 -8.33 -30.75
N ASP A 173 16.29 -8.51 -31.10
CA ASP A 173 15.34 -9.28 -30.28
C ASP A 173 15.78 -10.75 -30.07
N THR A 174 16.39 -11.38 -31.09
CA THR A 174 16.81 -12.80 -31.00
C THR A 174 18.08 -12.94 -30.18
N GLU A 175 19.04 -12.04 -30.37
CA GLU A 175 20.25 -11.97 -29.55
C GLU A 175 19.90 -11.66 -28.09
N SER A 176 18.96 -10.74 -27.84
CA SER A 176 18.45 -10.43 -26.50
C SER A 176 17.86 -11.65 -25.79
N VAL A 177 17.04 -12.44 -26.49
CA VAL A 177 16.50 -13.70 -25.97
C VAL A 177 17.63 -14.67 -25.59
N GLN A 178 18.63 -14.84 -26.46
CA GLN A 178 19.74 -15.74 -26.18
C GLN A 178 20.58 -15.27 -24.99
N LEU A 179 20.87 -13.97 -24.89
CA LEU A 179 21.60 -13.38 -23.77
C LEU A 179 20.94 -13.67 -22.42
N TRP A 180 19.61 -13.53 -22.35
CA TRP A 180 18.88 -13.85 -21.13
C TRP A 180 18.86 -15.35 -20.81
N LYS A 181 18.68 -16.21 -21.82
CA LYS A 181 18.73 -17.67 -21.64
C LYS A 181 20.10 -18.13 -21.15
N ASP A 182 21.18 -17.58 -21.72
CA ASP A 182 22.56 -17.87 -21.29
C ASP A 182 22.79 -17.42 -19.84
N ALA A 183 22.31 -16.23 -19.46
CA ALA A 183 22.43 -15.73 -18.09
C ALA A 183 21.71 -16.65 -17.09
N ILE A 184 20.51 -17.11 -17.44
CA ILE A 184 19.72 -18.07 -16.65
C ILE A 184 20.45 -19.40 -16.49
N GLU A 185 20.96 -19.97 -17.59
CA GLU A 185 21.64 -21.28 -17.60
C GLU A 185 22.98 -21.25 -16.86
N GLN A 186 23.68 -20.11 -16.85
CA GLN A 186 24.92 -19.94 -16.07
C GLN A 186 24.69 -19.97 -14.55
N HIS A 187 23.48 -19.70 -14.07
CA HIS A 187 23.15 -19.59 -12.65
C HIS A 187 22.15 -20.65 -12.18
N GLY A 188 21.79 -21.61 -13.04
CA GLY A 188 20.86 -22.67 -12.70
C GLY A 188 20.44 -23.52 -13.91
N PRO A 189 19.38 -24.33 -13.78
CA PRO A 189 18.86 -25.08 -14.91
C PRO A 189 18.42 -24.15 -16.05
N PRO A 190 18.53 -24.62 -17.32
CA PRO A 190 18.12 -23.84 -18.48
C PRO A 190 16.65 -23.43 -18.37
N PHE A 191 16.29 -22.33 -19.03
CA PHE A 191 14.91 -21.85 -19.04
C PHE A 191 13.96 -22.92 -19.63
N PRO A 192 12.91 -23.33 -18.89
CA PRO A 192 11.99 -24.37 -19.35
C PRO A 192 11.18 -23.87 -20.55
N GLN A 193 11.22 -24.61 -21.67
CA GLN A 193 10.50 -24.27 -22.91
C GLN A 193 9.02 -24.67 -22.91
N LYS A 194 8.56 -25.39 -21.87
CA LYS A 194 7.17 -25.86 -21.74
C LYS A 194 6.44 -25.09 -20.65
N ALA A 195 5.21 -24.65 -20.96
CA ALA A 195 4.38 -23.80 -20.11
C ALA A 195 4.15 -24.39 -18.72
N VAL A 196 3.89 -25.70 -18.61
CA VAL A 196 3.68 -26.38 -17.33
C VAL A 196 4.93 -26.29 -16.43
N GLY A 197 6.12 -26.45 -17.01
CA GLY A 197 7.38 -26.30 -16.28
C GLY A 197 7.58 -24.88 -15.78
N GLN A 198 7.36 -23.89 -16.65
CA GLN A 198 7.44 -22.47 -16.30
C GLN A 198 6.47 -22.10 -15.17
N VAL A 199 5.21 -22.57 -15.23
CA VAL A 199 4.20 -22.32 -14.19
C VAL A 199 4.64 -22.91 -12.85
N ARG A 200 5.11 -24.16 -12.83
CA ARG A 200 5.58 -24.83 -11.60
C ARG A 200 6.72 -24.07 -10.94
N GLU A 201 7.76 -23.75 -11.70
CA GLU A 201 8.92 -23.00 -11.17
C GLU A 201 8.53 -21.59 -10.70
N SER A 202 7.58 -20.94 -11.39
CA SER A 202 7.06 -19.63 -10.98
C SER A 202 6.26 -19.71 -9.67
N ILE A 203 5.45 -20.74 -9.47
CA ILE A 203 4.69 -20.96 -8.21
C ILE A 203 5.65 -21.12 -7.03
N GLU A 204 6.68 -21.95 -7.19
CA GLU A 204 7.68 -22.18 -6.14
C GLU A 204 8.46 -20.90 -5.81
N ALA A 205 8.81 -20.09 -6.83
CA ALA A 205 9.47 -18.81 -6.64
C ALA A 205 8.59 -17.82 -5.86
N VAL A 206 7.30 -17.73 -6.20
CA VAL A 206 6.34 -16.88 -5.48
C VAL A 206 6.18 -17.32 -4.03
N TRP A 207 6.17 -18.63 -3.76
CA TRP A 207 6.15 -19.12 -2.38
C TRP A 207 7.42 -18.79 -1.60
N ARG A 208 8.59 -18.96 -2.23
CA ARG A 208 9.88 -18.54 -1.65
C ARG A 208 9.95 -17.04 -1.40
N SER A 209 9.23 -16.23 -2.19
CA SER A 209 9.25 -14.77 -2.00
C SER A 209 8.67 -14.33 -0.65
N TRP A 210 7.86 -15.16 0.00
CA TRP A 210 7.36 -14.88 1.35
C TRP A 210 8.50 -14.68 2.35
N ASP A 211 9.58 -15.44 2.26
CA ASP A 211 10.69 -15.38 3.22
C ASP A 211 11.83 -14.46 2.78
N ARG A 212 11.63 -13.67 1.72
CA ARG A 212 12.64 -12.69 1.30
C ARG A 212 12.81 -11.59 2.36
N PRO A 213 14.02 -11.05 2.56
CA PRO A 213 14.28 -10.02 3.57
C PRO A 213 13.35 -8.81 3.49
N ARG A 214 13.03 -8.34 2.28
CA ARG A 214 12.09 -7.22 2.06
C ARG A 214 10.68 -7.52 2.58
N ALA A 215 10.18 -8.74 2.35
CA ALA A 215 8.85 -9.16 2.76
C ALA A 215 8.79 -9.34 4.29
N GLN A 216 9.81 -9.94 4.89
CA GLN A 216 9.96 -10.07 6.35
C GLN A 216 9.98 -8.72 7.06
N ARG A 217 10.76 -7.76 6.54
CA ARG A 217 10.81 -6.39 7.09
C ARG A 217 9.45 -5.70 7.01
N TYR A 218 8.77 -5.79 5.86
CA TYR A 218 7.44 -5.21 5.70
C TYR A 218 6.43 -5.84 6.66
N ARG A 219 6.44 -7.18 6.81
CA ARG A 219 5.56 -7.88 7.75
C ARG A 219 5.81 -7.44 9.19
N LYS A 220 7.07 -7.33 9.61
CA LYS A 220 7.43 -6.83 10.94
C LYS A 220 6.91 -5.41 11.17
N TYR A 221 7.08 -4.52 10.17
CA TYR A 221 6.57 -3.15 10.22
C TYR A 221 5.04 -3.07 10.34
N ARG A 222 4.32 -3.96 9.63
CA ARG A 222 2.84 -4.00 9.64
C ARG A 222 2.22 -4.93 10.68
N GLY A 223 3.02 -5.68 11.44
CA GLY A 223 2.53 -6.69 12.39
C GLY A 223 1.85 -7.90 11.74
N ILE A 224 2.27 -8.29 10.53
CA ILE A 224 1.70 -9.45 9.81
C ILE A 224 2.41 -10.74 10.30
N PRO A 225 1.67 -11.75 10.80
CA PRO A 225 2.28 -13.01 11.24
C PRO A 225 2.97 -13.79 10.12
N ASP A 226 4.14 -14.38 10.43
CA ASP A 226 4.96 -15.13 9.46
C ASP A 226 4.33 -16.46 9.02
N ASP A 227 3.43 -17.04 9.83
CA ASP A 227 2.79 -18.34 9.60
C ASP A 227 1.53 -18.27 8.70
N LEU A 228 1.12 -17.07 8.28
CA LEU A 228 -0.01 -16.88 7.37
C LEU A 228 0.24 -17.48 5.98
N GLY A 229 1.47 -17.35 5.49
CA GLY A 229 1.84 -17.75 4.13
C GLY A 229 1.23 -16.89 3.02
N THR A 230 1.43 -17.36 1.78
CA THR A 230 0.88 -16.71 0.58
C THR A 230 0.19 -17.70 -0.33
N ALA A 231 -0.98 -17.33 -0.84
CA ALA A 231 -1.60 -18.01 -1.97
C ALA A 231 -0.88 -17.63 -3.28
N VAL A 232 -1.14 -18.41 -4.34
CA VAL A 232 -0.67 -18.11 -5.71
C VAL A 232 -1.87 -18.07 -6.64
N THR A 233 -1.99 -17.01 -7.40
CA THR A 233 -3.02 -16.84 -8.42
C THR A 233 -2.40 -17.09 -9.79
N VAL A 234 -2.95 -18.04 -10.53
CA VAL A 234 -2.60 -18.31 -11.93
C VAL A 234 -3.76 -17.85 -12.80
N GLN A 235 -3.52 -16.90 -13.68
CA GLN A 235 -4.59 -16.21 -14.43
C GLN A 235 -4.22 -16.04 -15.89
N ALA A 236 -5.18 -16.25 -16.80
CA ALA A 236 -4.99 -16.01 -18.21
C ALA A 236 -4.58 -14.56 -18.49
N MET A 237 -3.56 -14.38 -19.35
CA MET A 237 -3.10 -13.05 -19.75
C MET A 237 -4.14 -12.33 -20.58
N VAL A 238 -4.24 -11.03 -20.31
CA VAL A 238 -4.86 -10.03 -21.17
C VAL A 238 -3.82 -8.95 -21.40
N PHE A 239 -3.71 -8.47 -22.64
CA PHE A 239 -2.62 -7.62 -23.09
C PHE A 239 -3.11 -6.21 -23.39
N GLY A 240 -2.67 -5.25 -22.57
CA GLY A 240 -2.86 -3.81 -22.82
C GLY A 240 -1.91 -3.24 -23.89
N ASN A 241 -0.95 -4.03 -24.35
CA ASN A 241 0.09 -3.67 -25.31
C ASN A 241 -0.07 -4.36 -26.67
N LEU A 242 -1.24 -4.91 -26.95
CA LEU A 242 -1.49 -5.72 -28.14
C LEU A 242 -1.65 -4.87 -29.40
N ASP A 243 -2.41 -3.78 -29.30
CA ASP A 243 -2.70 -2.83 -30.39
C ASP A 243 -3.13 -1.46 -29.82
N ASN A 244 -3.49 -0.53 -30.70
CA ASN A 244 -3.89 0.85 -30.33
C ASN A 244 -5.24 0.92 -29.58
N ASP A 245 -6.06 -0.13 -29.67
CA ASP A 245 -7.33 -0.26 -28.93
C ASP A 245 -7.13 -1.00 -27.61
N SER A 246 -5.88 -1.16 -27.18
CA SER A 246 -5.48 -1.82 -25.95
C SER A 246 -4.76 -0.83 -25.01
N GLY A 247 -4.90 -1.07 -23.72
CA GLY A 247 -4.26 -0.26 -22.68
C GLY A 247 -4.44 -0.87 -21.31
N THR A 248 -3.85 -0.27 -20.30
CA THR A 248 -3.91 -0.76 -18.93
C THR A 248 -3.92 0.41 -17.96
N GLY A 249 -4.52 0.23 -16.79
CA GLY A 249 -4.59 1.30 -15.81
C GLY A 249 -4.81 0.81 -14.39
N VAL A 250 -4.62 1.74 -13.47
CA VAL A 250 -4.91 1.60 -12.05
C VAL A 250 -5.80 2.75 -11.65
N VAL A 251 -6.96 2.44 -11.08
CA VAL A 251 -7.99 3.42 -10.73
C VAL A 251 -8.51 3.17 -9.33
N PHE A 252 -8.73 4.26 -8.61
CA PHE A 252 -9.39 4.29 -7.31
C PHE A 252 -10.82 4.76 -7.50
N THR A 253 -11.78 4.20 -6.75
CA THR A 253 -13.20 4.60 -6.84
C THR A 253 -13.43 6.01 -6.28
N ARG A 254 -12.54 6.46 -5.39
CA ARG A 254 -12.46 7.84 -4.88
C ARG A 254 -11.00 8.29 -4.89
N ASP A 255 -10.78 9.59 -4.83
CA ASP A 255 -9.43 10.15 -4.69
C ASP A 255 -8.78 9.68 -3.37
N PRO A 256 -7.66 8.93 -3.42
CA PRO A 256 -7.00 8.39 -2.23
C PRO A 256 -6.23 9.45 -1.43
N ALA A 257 -6.04 10.66 -1.96
CA ALA A 257 -5.40 11.78 -1.27
C ALA A 257 -6.41 12.70 -0.57
N THR A 258 -7.53 13.01 -1.23
CA THR A 258 -8.53 13.98 -0.71
C THR A 258 -9.83 13.34 -0.23
N GLY A 259 -10.11 12.10 -0.61
CA GLY A 259 -11.37 11.40 -0.38
C GLY A 259 -12.51 11.83 -1.31
N HIS A 260 -12.25 12.70 -2.30
CA HIS A 260 -13.29 13.15 -3.24
C HIS A 260 -13.95 11.98 -3.98
N PRO A 261 -15.30 11.92 -4.06
CA PRO A 261 -16.04 10.80 -4.65
C PRO A 261 -16.04 10.86 -6.18
N ALA A 262 -14.86 10.66 -6.79
CA ALA A 262 -14.69 10.53 -8.22
C ALA A 262 -13.58 9.52 -8.53
N ALA A 263 -13.71 8.83 -9.67
CA ALA A 263 -12.68 7.93 -10.16
C ALA A 263 -11.36 8.70 -10.34
N TYR A 264 -10.29 8.16 -9.76
CA TYR A 264 -8.98 8.80 -9.75
C TYR A 264 -7.93 7.76 -10.10
N GLY A 265 -7.04 8.03 -11.06
CA GLY A 265 -6.06 7.04 -11.46
C GLY A 265 -5.27 7.38 -12.70
N ASP A 266 -4.49 6.39 -13.11
CA ASP A 266 -3.55 6.46 -14.22
C ASP A 266 -3.92 5.42 -15.29
N PHE A 267 -3.75 5.78 -16.56
CA PHE A 267 -3.99 4.95 -17.73
C PHE A 267 -2.87 5.09 -18.75
N MET A 268 -2.50 3.97 -19.39
CA MET A 268 -1.53 3.93 -20.47
C MET A 268 -2.02 3.06 -21.61
N ARG A 269 -1.93 3.59 -22.84
CA ARG A 269 -2.17 2.83 -24.06
C ARG A 269 -0.96 2.00 -24.44
N CYS A 270 -1.20 0.90 -25.16
CA CYS A 270 -0.15 0.05 -25.71
C CYS A 270 0.91 -0.38 -24.67
N ALA A 271 0.48 -0.61 -23.42
CA ALA A 271 1.34 -0.85 -22.26
C ALA A 271 0.87 -2.05 -21.42
N GLN A 272 1.75 -2.61 -20.59
CA GLN A 272 1.41 -3.61 -19.57
C GLN A 272 1.38 -2.97 -18.18
N GLY A 273 0.71 -3.61 -17.21
CA GLY A 273 0.55 -3.03 -15.87
C GLY A 273 1.86 -2.66 -15.18
N GLU A 274 2.94 -3.38 -15.46
CA GLU A 274 4.29 -3.05 -14.97
C GLU A 274 4.76 -1.67 -15.43
N ASP A 275 4.44 -1.25 -16.66
CA ASP A 275 4.84 0.04 -17.21
C ASP A 275 4.17 1.23 -16.48
N VAL A 276 2.97 1.01 -15.92
CA VAL A 276 2.25 2.00 -15.11
C VAL A 276 2.86 2.12 -13.70
N VAL A 277 3.29 0.99 -13.11
CA VAL A 277 3.72 0.93 -11.71
C VAL A 277 5.22 1.21 -11.54
N ASN A 278 6.05 0.74 -12.48
CA ASN A 278 7.51 0.93 -12.45
C ASN A 278 7.90 2.40 -12.66
N GLY A 279 7.00 3.20 -13.21
CA GLY A 279 7.21 4.63 -13.42
C GLY A 279 8.22 4.97 -14.50
N SER A 280 8.57 4.03 -15.39
CA SER A 280 9.50 4.28 -16.51
C SER A 280 9.01 5.35 -17.48
N GLN A 281 7.69 5.58 -17.52
CA GLN A 281 7.04 6.62 -18.30
C GLN A 281 6.01 7.35 -17.42
N ILE A 282 5.62 8.55 -17.82
CA ILE A 282 4.57 9.32 -17.15
C ILE A 282 3.22 8.88 -17.74
N PRO A 283 2.32 8.25 -16.94
CA PRO A 283 1.02 7.81 -17.42
C PRO A 283 0.07 8.99 -17.64
N GLU A 284 -0.98 8.75 -18.44
CA GLU A 284 -2.09 9.70 -18.59
C GLU A 284 -3.07 9.58 -17.42
N SER A 285 -3.82 10.65 -17.14
CA SER A 285 -4.95 10.59 -16.19
C SER A 285 -6.04 9.68 -16.73
N ILE A 286 -6.71 8.94 -15.83
CA ILE A 286 -7.86 8.08 -16.16
C ILE A 286 -9.01 8.83 -16.90
N ASP A 287 -9.10 10.14 -16.74
CA ASP A 287 -10.04 11.00 -17.48
C ASP A 287 -9.77 11.01 -19.00
N SER A 288 -8.57 10.64 -19.45
CA SER A 288 -8.29 10.46 -20.88
C SER A 288 -9.17 9.37 -21.47
N LEU A 289 -9.35 8.23 -20.77
CA LEU A 289 -10.15 7.10 -21.23
C LEU A 289 -11.58 7.51 -21.57
N ARG A 290 -12.17 8.43 -20.80
CA ARG A 290 -13.51 8.99 -21.08
C ARG A 290 -13.63 9.65 -22.45
N ARG A 291 -12.56 10.31 -22.91
CA ARG A 291 -12.51 10.96 -24.24
C ARG A 291 -12.27 9.98 -25.37
N GLU A 292 -11.66 8.84 -25.06
CA GLU A 292 -11.15 7.89 -26.04
C GLU A 292 -12.16 6.78 -26.35
N SER A 293 -12.81 6.24 -25.32
CA SER A 293 -13.85 5.23 -25.47
C SER A 293 -14.89 5.40 -24.37
N SER A 294 -16.03 5.99 -24.74
CA SER A 294 -17.16 6.16 -23.81
C SER A 294 -17.74 4.82 -23.34
N GLU A 295 -17.75 3.80 -24.21
CA GLU A 295 -18.25 2.47 -23.87
C GLU A 295 -17.39 1.80 -22.79
N VAL A 296 -16.07 1.83 -22.95
CA VAL A 296 -15.15 1.27 -21.94
C VAL A 296 -15.19 2.06 -20.65
N TRP A 297 -15.30 3.39 -20.75
CA TRP A 297 -15.46 4.27 -19.59
C TRP A 297 -16.73 3.95 -18.80
N GLU A 298 -17.87 3.77 -19.46
CA GLU A 298 -19.14 3.40 -18.82
C GLU A 298 -19.05 2.02 -18.15
N ALA A 299 -18.47 1.03 -18.84
CA ALA A 299 -18.24 -0.30 -18.28
C ALA A 299 -17.31 -0.25 -17.05
N LEU A 300 -16.29 0.61 -17.08
CA LEU A 300 -15.38 0.80 -15.94
C LEU A 300 -16.12 1.45 -14.77
N GLN A 301 -16.90 2.50 -14.99
CA GLN A 301 -17.66 3.16 -13.92
C GLN A 301 -18.68 2.22 -13.27
N ASP A 302 -19.37 1.38 -14.05
CA ASP A 302 -20.26 0.36 -13.51
C ASP A 302 -19.50 -0.66 -12.63
N ALA A 303 -18.33 -1.13 -13.10
CA ALA A 303 -17.48 -2.02 -12.32
C ALA A 303 -17.00 -1.37 -11.01
N LEU A 304 -16.56 -0.11 -11.06
CA LEU A 304 -16.12 0.65 -9.88
C LEU A 304 -17.24 0.82 -8.86
N THR A 305 -18.45 1.14 -9.31
CA THR A 305 -19.63 1.28 -8.45
C THR A 305 -19.97 -0.05 -7.76
N LYS A 306 -19.98 -1.16 -8.51
CA LYS A 306 -20.21 -2.50 -7.95
C LYS A 306 -19.15 -2.88 -6.92
N LEU A 307 -17.88 -2.59 -7.19
CA LEU A 307 -16.78 -2.88 -6.28
C LEU A 307 -16.89 -2.06 -4.99
N GLU A 308 -17.15 -0.76 -5.08
CA GLU A 308 -17.30 0.08 -3.90
C GLU A 308 -18.47 -0.36 -3.01
N HIS A 309 -19.60 -0.75 -3.61
CA HIS A 309 -20.72 -1.35 -2.88
C HIS A 309 -20.36 -2.70 -2.23
N GLU A 310 -19.68 -3.59 -2.95
CA GLU A 310 -19.33 -4.93 -2.47
C GLU A 310 -18.29 -4.92 -1.35
N TYR A 311 -17.34 -3.98 -1.40
CA TYR A 311 -16.35 -3.77 -0.36
C TYR A 311 -16.86 -2.82 0.73
N THR A 312 -17.97 -2.12 0.49
CA THR A 312 -18.49 -1.01 1.29
C THR A 312 -17.44 0.05 1.58
N ASP A 313 -16.43 0.21 0.71
CA ASP A 313 -15.28 1.06 0.94
C ASP A 313 -14.59 1.44 -0.38
N MET A 314 -13.75 2.49 -0.34
CA MET A 314 -12.97 2.92 -1.50
C MET A 314 -12.04 1.80 -1.97
N CYS A 315 -12.12 1.50 -3.27
CA CYS A 315 -11.37 0.41 -3.89
C CYS A 315 -10.25 0.93 -4.79
N ASP A 316 -9.11 0.24 -4.74
CA ASP A 316 -8.00 0.29 -5.70
C ASP A 316 -8.17 -0.88 -6.69
N VAL A 317 -8.28 -0.55 -7.98
CA VAL A 317 -8.67 -1.46 -9.05
C VAL A 317 -7.66 -1.43 -10.19
N GLU A 318 -7.12 -2.59 -10.53
CA GLU A 318 -6.25 -2.78 -11.70
C GLU A 318 -7.10 -3.33 -12.85
N PHE A 319 -6.97 -2.73 -14.03
CA PHE A 319 -7.73 -3.13 -15.21
C PHE A 319 -6.87 -3.10 -16.48
N THR A 320 -7.29 -3.87 -17.47
CA THR A 320 -6.71 -3.89 -18.81
C THR A 320 -7.81 -3.85 -19.86
N ILE A 321 -7.55 -3.13 -20.94
CA ILE A 321 -8.37 -3.09 -22.14
C ILE A 321 -7.61 -3.87 -23.21
N GLN A 322 -8.24 -4.86 -23.82
CA GLN A 322 -7.69 -5.59 -24.95
C GLN A 322 -8.71 -5.60 -26.08
N HIS A 323 -8.33 -5.09 -27.25
CA HIS A 323 -9.23 -4.92 -28.40
C HIS A 323 -10.54 -4.21 -28.01
N GLY A 324 -10.43 -3.10 -27.27
CA GLY A 324 -11.59 -2.33 -26.80
C GLY A 324 -12.45 -3.00 -25.73
N LYS A 325 -12.07 -4.20 -25.23
CA LYS A 325 -12.81 -4.90 -24.17
C LYS A 325 -12.15 -4.71 -22.81
N LEU A 326 -12.94 -4.24 -21.83
CA LEU A 326 -12.52 -4.11 -20.43
C LEU A 326 -12.36 -5.47 -19.74
N TRP A 327 -11.30 -5.60 -18.97
CA TRP A 327 -11.04 -6.68 -18.04
C TRP A 327 -10.57 -6.14 -16.68
N ILE A 328 -11.17 -6.62 -15.60
CA ILE A 328 -10.77 -6.28 -14.22
C ILE A 328 -9.78 -7.35 -13.74
N LEU A 329 -8.57 -6.93 -13.39
CA LEU A 329 -7.48 -7.83 -12.99
C LEU A 329 -7.37 -8.00 -11.48
N GLN A 330 -7.76 -6.96 -10.73
CA GLN A 330 -7.67 -6.97 -9.27
C GLN A 330 -8.55 -5.86 -8.70
N ALA A 331 -9.15 -6.11 -7.54
CA ALA A 331 -9.70 -5.06 -6.69
C ALA A 331 -9.32 -5.32 -5.24
N ARG A 332 -9.05 -4.26 -4.48
CA ARG A 332 -8.81 -4.31 -3.04
C ARG A 332 -9.24 -3.00 -2.40
N VAL A 333 -9.38 -3.01 -1.08
CA VAL A 333 -9.51 -1.77 -0.32
C VAL A 333 -8.28 -0.90 -0.56
N GLY A 334 -8.50 0.34 -1.01
CA GLY A 334 -7.43 1.24 -1.43
C GLY A 334 -6.68 1.85 -0.24
N GLN A 335 -5.36 1.92 -0.37
CA GLN A 335 -4.50 2.72 0.51
C GLN A 335 -4.78 4.20 0.30
N ARG A 336 -4.86 4.97 1.38
CA ARG A 336 -5.35 6.35 1.35
C ARG A 336 -4.68 7.21 2.42
N SER A 337 -4.71 8.52 2.22
CA SER A 337 -4.24 9.49 3.21
C SER A 337 -5.15 9.53 4.44
N PRO A 338 -4.67 10.07 5.58
CA PRO A 338 -5.52 10.36 6.73
C PRO A 338 -6.75 11.20 6.40
N ALA A 339 -6.58 12.26 5.59
CA ALA A 339 -7.67 13.15 5.18
C ALA A 339 -8.73 12.42 4.35
N ALA A 340 -8.28 11.59 3.39
CA ALA A 340 -9.17 10.76 2.60
C ALA A 340 -9.89 9.72 3.48
N ALA A 341 -9.21 9.08 4.43
CA ALA A 341 -9.84 8.13 5.35
C ALA A 341 -10.99 8.78 6.14
N ALA A 342 -10.74 9.97 6.71
CA ALA A 342 -11.75 10.71 7.46
C ALA A 342 -12.96 11.08 6.60
N ARG A 343 -12.71 11.68 5.42
CA ARG A 343 -13.79 12.06 4.51
C ARG A 343 -14.59 10.86 4.01
N ILE A 344 -13.90 9.81 3.54
CA ILE A 344 -14.56 8.62 2.99
C ILE A 344 -15.43 7.93 4.05
N ALA A 345 -14.93 7.79 5.27
CA ALA A 345 -15.71 7.23 6.37
C ALA A 345 -17.00 8.03 6.62
N VAL A 346 -16.91 9.36 6.61
CA VAL A 346 -18.06 10.25 6.77
C VAL A 346 -19.05 10.12 5.60
N ASP A 347 -18.56 10.21 4.37
CA ASP A 347 -19.39 10.10 3.17
C ASP A 347 -20.12 8.75 3.11
N LEU A 348 -19.48 7.65 3.49
CA LEU A 348 -20.07 6.30 3.47
C LEU A 348 -21.19 6.14 4.51
N VAL A 349 -21.10 6.79 5.66
CA VAL A 349 -22.19 6.86 6.65
C VAL A 349 -23.35 7.67 6.09
N ASP A 350 -23.07 8.83 5.49
CA ASP A 350 -24.11 9.69 4.89
C ASP A 350 -24.83 9.01 3.73
N GLN A 351 -24.14 8.16 2.99
CA GLN A 351 -24.68 7.32 1.92
C GLN A 351 -25.42 6.08 2.45
N GLY A 352 -25.39 5.82 3.76
CA GLY A 352 -26.01 4.64 4.39
C GLY A 352 -25.32 3.32 4.01
N MET A 353 -24.07 3.36 3.53
CA MET A 353 -23.31 2.17 3.17
C MET A 353 -22.71 1.46 4.38
N ILE A 354 -22.44 2.23 5.44
CA ILE A 354 -21.92 1.74 6.71
C ILE A 354 -22.59 2.46 7.88
N ASP A 355 -22.52 1.85 9.07
CA ASP A 355 -22.85 2.53 10.31
C ASP A 355 -21.64 3.31 10.87
N VAL A 356 -21.89 4.09 11.92
CA VAL A 356 -20.85 4.91 12.55
C VAL A 356 -19.81 4.01 13.25
N GLU A 357 -20.17 2.80 13.71
CA GLU A 357 -19.23 1.87 14.35
C GLU A 357 -18.15 1.46 13.34
N ALA A 358 -18.58 1.01 12.16
CA ALA A 358 -17.69 0.66 11.08
C ALA A 358 -16.88 1.87 10.56
N ALA A 359 -17.44 3.09 10.61
CA ALA A 359 -16.71 4.30 10.25
C ALA A 359 -15.55 4.59 11.23
N LEU A 360 -15.79 4.46 12.54
CA LEU A 360 -14.77 4.65 13.58
C LEU A 360 -13.66 3.59 13.48
N ASP A 361 -13.98 2.34 13.15
CA ASP A 361 -12.97 1.29 12.95
C ASP A 361 -12.07 1.52 11.72
N ARG A 362 -12.53 2.31 10.74
CA ARG A 362 -11.82 2.58 9.49
C ARG A 362 -10.88 3.78 9.54
N VAL A 363 -11.01 4.63 10.56
CA VAL A 363 -10.14 5.78 10.77
C VAL A 363 -9.24 5.51 11.96
N SER A 364 -7.97 5.23 11.70
CA SER A 364 -7.01 4.93 12.77
C SER A 364 -6.74 6.17 13.63
N LEU A 365 -6.38 5.93 14.90
CA LEU A 365 -5.94 7.00 15.79
C LEU A 365 -4.75 7.78 15.22
N SER A 366 -3.78 7.08 14.63
CA SER A 366 -2.63 7.69 13.97
C SER A 366 -3.02 8.62 12.82
N ALA A 367 -4.08 8.30 12.06
CA ALA A 367 -4.59 9.17 11.01
C ALA A 367 -5.19 10.45 11.61
N LEU A 368 -5.93 10.35 12.71
CA LEU A 368 -6.46 11.52 13.41
C LEU A 368 -5.34 12.39 13.99
N GLU A 369 -4.28 11.78 14.53
CA GLU A 369 -3.10 12.50 15.02
C GLU A 369 -2.44 13.29 13.89
N MET A 370 -2.20 12.64 12.74
CA MET A 370 -1.63 13.30 11.56
C MET A 370 -2.49 14.48 11.06
N LEU A 371 -3.83 14.35 11.10
CA LEU A 371 -4.73 15.43 10.68
C LEU A 371 -4.76 16.64 11.63
N GLN A 372 -4.25 16.46 12.85
CA GLN A 372 -4.14 17.51 13.87
C GLN A 372 -2.69 17.98 14.05
N ALA A 373 -1.75 17.45 13.26
CA ALA A 373 -0.37 17.89 13.27
C ALA A 373 -0.24 19.30 12.62
N PRO A 374 0.78 20.08 12.99
CA PRO A 374 1.08 21.35 12.33
C PRO A 374 1.21 21.20 10.80
N VAL A 375 0.68 22.18 10.07
CA VAL A 375 0.66 22.20 8.59
C VAL A 375 1.50 23.36 8.07
N CYS A 376 1.96 23.28 6.82
CA CYS A 376 2.61 24.42 6.17
C CYS A 376 1.64 25.07 5.17
N GLU A 377 1.19 26.28 5.46
CA GLU A 377 0.27 27.02 4.57
C GLU A 377 0.98 27.76 3.43
N THR A 378 2.26 28.10 3.63
CA THR A 378 3.01 28.93 2.69
C THR A 378 4.48 28.55 2.65
N PHE A 379 5.04 28.55 1.44
CA PHE A 379 6.46 28.31 1.18
C PHE A 379 7.22 29.62 0.91
N ALA A 380 6.74 30.73 1.48
CA ALA A 380 7.33 32.05 1.26
C ALA A 380 8.82 32.06 1.65
N GLY A 381 9.66 32.54 0.74
CA GLY A 381 11.12 32.64 0.95
C GLY A 381 11.91 31.38 0.60
N LEU A 382 11.25 30.26 0.27
CA LEU A 382 11.90 29.07 -0.24
C LEU A 382 12.08 29.15 -1.76
N THR A 383 13.15 28.53 -2.25
CA THR A 383 13.43 28.44 -3.69
C THR A 383 12.83 27.16 -4.25
N GLU A 384 11.91 27.26 -5.20
CA GLU A 384 11.37 26.09 -5.91
C GLU A 384 12.46 25.45 -6.79
N LEU A 385 12.73 24.18 -6.53
CA LEU A 385 13.70 23.38 -7.28
C LEU A 385 13.03 22.72 -8.49
N GLY A 386 11.83 22.16 -8.28
CA GLY A 386 11.02 21.52 -9.31
C GLY A 386 9.64 21.10 -8.80
N VAL A 387 8.82 20.58 -9.71
CA VAL A 387 7.45 20.14 -9.44
C VAL A 387 7.23 18.75 -10.04
N GLY A 388 6.64 17.87 -9.26
CA GLY A 388 6.21 16.53 -9.67
C GLY A 388 4.70 16.35 -9.52
N VAL A 389 4.26 15.11 -9.67
CA VAL A 389 2.92 14.66 -9.36
C VAL A 389 2.72 14.67 -7.83
N PRO A 390 1.65 15.32 -7.30
CA PRO A 390 1.30 15.25 -5.89
C PRO A 390 0.85 13.84 -5.54
N ALA A 391 1.78 13.02 -5.08
CA ALA A 391 1.62 11.58 -4.96
C ALA A 391 1.06 11.17 -3.60
N SER A 392 1.53 11.81 -2.53
CA SER A 392 1.05 11.58 -1.17
C SER A 392 1.04 12.90 -0.42
N PRO A 393 -0.09 13.34 0.18
CA PRO A 393 -0.27 14.68 0.72
C PRO A 393 0.57 15.00 1.96
N GLY A 394 0.63 16.28 2.32
CA GLY A 394 1.35 16.83 3.48
C GLY A 394 2.70 17.48 3.13
N THR A 395 3.40 17.99 4.15
CA THR A 395 4.69 18.67 4.00
C THR A 395 5.77 18.00 4.84
N ALA A 396 6.90 17.67 4.23
CA ALA A 396 8.06 17.10 4.90
C ALA A 396 9.26 18.05 4.78
N VAL A 397 10.05 18.14 5.85
CA VAL A 397 11.32 18.89 5.88
C VAL A 397 12.42 17.95 6.38
N GLY A 398 13.55 17.93 5.69
CA GLY A 398 14.69 17.11 6.11
C GLY A 398 15.87 17.21 5.16
N CYS A 399 16.95 16.52 5.51
CA CYS A 399 18.17 16.47 4.72
C CYS A 399 17.97 15.59 3.48
N ALA A 400 18.30 16.10 2.30
CA ALA A 400 18.30 15.32 1.06
C ALA A 400 19.26 14.13 1.17
N VAL A 401 18.79 12.92 0.86
CA VAL A 401 19.61 11.70 0.77
C VAL A 401 19.30 10.93 -0.50
N LEU A 402 20.32 10.30 -1.09
CA LEU A 402 20.21 9.70 -2.43
C LEU A 402 20.10 8.17 -2.42
N ASP A 403 20.24 7.53 -1.26
CA ASP A 403 20.19 6.07 -1.11
C ASP A 403 19.39 5.64 0.13
N SER A 404 18.67 4.52 0.01
CA SER A 404 17.84 3.96 1.11
C SER A 404 18.64 3.65 2.37
N SER A 405 19.80 3.01 2.24
CA SER A 405 20.64 2.66 3.41
C SER A 405 21.12 3.90 4.15
N ARG A 406 21.42 4.98 3.41
CA ARG A 406 21.86 6.24 4.00
C ARG A 406 20.75 6.93 4.79
N ALA A 407 19.50 6.83 4.31
CA ALA A 407 18.33 7.31 5.03
C ALA A 407 18.17 6.62 6.40
N GLU A 408 18.37 5.30 6.46
CA GLU A 408 18.34 4.54 7.73
C GLU A 408 19.44 4.99 8.69
N GLU A 409 20.69 5.06 8.22
CA GLU A 409 21.82 5.49 9.04
C GLU A 409 21.62 6.88 9.65
N LEU A 410 21.08 7.83 8.89
CA LEU A 410 20.80 9.18 9.37
C LEU A 410 19.65 9.20 10.38
N ALA A 411 18.59 8.44 10.13
CA ALA A 411 17.47 8.33 11.07
C ALA A 411 17.92 7.73 12.42
N GLU A 412 18.80 6.73 12.42
CA GLU A 412 19.41 6.18 13.65
C GLU A 412 20.26 7.20 14.41
N GLN A 413 20.82 8.20 13.71
CA GLN A 413 21.56 9.32 14.28
C GLN A 413 20.66 10.48 14.72
N GLY A 414 19.33 10.37 14.57
CA GLY A 414 18.37 11.43 14.86
C GLY A 414 18.29 12.53 13.80
N ILE A 415 18.90 12.33 12.63
CA ILE A 415 18.82 13.25 11.49
C ILE A 415 17.65 12.84 10.61
N VAL A 416 16.75 13.78 10.33
CA VAL A 416 15.52 13.52 9.55
C VAL A 416 15.85 13.54 8.05
N PRO A 417 15.75 12.41 7.32
CA PRO A 417 16.07 12.36 5.90
C PRO A 417 14.86 12.68 5.01
N VAL A 418 15.10 13.15 3.79
CA VAL A 418 14.18 13.16 2.65
C VAL A 418 14.83 12.35 1.53
N LEU A 419 14.20 11.22 1.18
CA LEU A 419 14.76 10.29 0.20
C LEU A 419 14.49 10.79 -1.22
N ILE A 420 15.55 10.97 -2.01
CA ILE A 420 15.50 11.32 -3.43
C ILE A 420 16.05 10.15 -4.26
N CYS A 421 15.23 9.60 -5.15
CA CYS A 421 15.63 8.47 -6.00
C CYS A 421 15.14 8.65 -7.44
N PRO A 422 15.74 7.96 -8.44
CA PRO A 422 15.20 7.97 -9.79
C PRO A 422 13.77 7.39 -9.82
N THR A 423 13.63 6.20 -9.22
CA THR A 423 12.39 5.50 -8.88
C THR A 423 12.61 4.78 -7.55
N THR A 424 11.54 4.30 -6.92
CA THR A 424 11.65 3.41 -5.76
C THR A 424 11.26 1.99 -6.15
N SER A 425 11.86 1.02 -5.49
CA SER A 425 11.55 -0.39 -5.59
C SER A 425 11.19 -0.96 -4.21
N PRO A 426 10.72 -2.21 -4.14
CA PRO A 426 10.51 -2.90 -2.87
C PRO A 426 11.78 -3.04 -2.01
N GLN A 427 12.97 -2.86 -2.59
CA GLN A 427 14.24 -2.91 -1.85
C GLN A 427 14.46 -1.65 -1.01
N ASP A 428 13.85 -0.53 -1.40
CA ASP A 428 14.01 0.78 -0.76
C ASP A 428 13.08 0.98 0.46
N ILE A 429 12.30 -0.03 0.81
CA ILE A 429 11.25 0.07 1.83
C ILE A 429 11.77 0.57 3.18
N SER A 430 12.97 0.15 3.58
CA SER A 430 13.56 0.55 4.85
C SER A 430 13.92 2.03 4.86
N GLY A 431 14.50 2.56 3.77
CA GLY A 431 14.79 3.99 3.63
C GLY A 431 13.52 4.82 3.53
N MET A 432 12.50 4.33 2.82
CA MET A 432 11.18 4.98 2.78
C MET A 432 10.55 5.08 4.17
N ILE A 433 10.69 4.05 5.02
CA ILE A 433 10.23 4.08 6.42
C ILE A 433 11.00 5.13 7.23
N ALA A 434 12.32 5.21 7.05
CA ALA A 434 13.20 6.13 7.77
C ALA A 434 13.02 7.60 7.38
N SER A 435 12.67 7.90 6.13
CA SER A 435 12.57 9.28 5.62
C SER A 435 11.27 9.99 6.01
N SER A 436 11.34 11.29 6.26
CA SER A 436 10.16 12.15 6.48
C SER A 436 9.32 12.36 5.22
N GLY A 437 9.94 12.37 4.04
CA GLY A 437 9.29 12.52 2.75
C GLY A 437 10.08 11.86 1.62
N ILE A 438 9.44 11.70 0.46
CA ILE A 438 9.98 10.97 -0.70
C ILE A 438 9.88 11.83 -1.96
N VAL A 439 10.95 11.86 -2.76
CA VAL A 439 10.99 12.54 -4.07
C VAL A 439 11.48 11.55 -5.11
N THR A 440 10.78 11.44 -6.25
CA THR A 440 11.25 10.63 -7.37
C THR A 440 11.33 11.39 -8.69
N ALA A 441 12.32 11.06 -9.52
CA ALA A 441 12.48 11.68 -10.85
C ALA A 441 11.42 11.18 -11.83
N LEU A 442 11.01 9.93 -11.69
CA LEU A 442 10.01 9.28 -12.53
C LEU A 442 8.85 8.71 -11.68
N GLY A 443 7.78 8.30 -12.35
CA GLY A 443 6.59 7.70 -11.73
C GLY A 443 5.36 8.62 -11.62
N GLY A 444 4.17 8.00 -11.69
CA GLY A 444 2.87 8.66 -11.59
C GLY A 444 2.17 8.44 -10.24
N ARG A 445 0.85 8.67 -10.23
CA ARG A 445 -0.02 8.57 -9.04
C ARG A 445 -0.13 7.13 -8.54
N ALA A 446 0.03 6.15 -9.43
CA ALA A 446 0.02 4.71 -9.14
C ALA A 446 1.42 4.08 -9.01
N SER A 447 2.50 4.87 -9.04
CA SER A 447 3.87 4.35 -8.89
C SER A 447 4.09 3.70 -7.51
N HIS A 448 5.09 2.82 -7.42
CA HIS A 448 5.48 2.20 -6.14
C HIS A 448 5.68 3.24 -5.03
N ALA A 449 6.43 4.30 -5.32
CA ALA A 449 6.69 5.40 -4.38
C ALA A 449 5.37 6.02 -3.88
N ALA A 450 4.47 6.35 -4.79
CA ALA A 450 3.19 6.98 -4.48
C ALA A 450 2.29 6.10 -3.61
N VAL A 451 2.13 4.82 -3.97
CA VAL A 451 1.27 3.88 -3.25
C VAL A 451 1.79 3.61 -1.84
N VAL A 452 3.10 3.38 -1.70
CA VAL A 452 3.72 3.07 -0.42
C VAL A 452 3.76 4.31 0.49
N ALA A 453 4.12 5.48 -0.04
CA ALA A 453 4.14 6.74 0.72
C ALA A 453 2.76 7.09 1.28
N ARG A 454 1.69 6.96 0.48
CA ARG A 454 0.31 7.18 0.95
C ARG A 454 -0.06 6.22 2.07
N GLY A 455 0.25 4.93 1.91
CA GLY A 455 -0.01 3.92 2.95
C GLY A 455 0.80 4.12 4.24
N MET A 456 1.86 4.93 4.21
CA MET A 456 2.66 5.33 5.37
C MET A 456 2.30 6.71 5.92
N GLY A 457 1.46 7.47 5.22
CA GLY A 457 1.18 8.88 5.57
C GLY A 457 2.39 9.81 5.40
N LYS A 458 3.32 9.48 4.50
CA LYS A 458 4.51 10.30 4.24
C LYS A 458 4.30 11.18 3.01
N PRO A 459 4.62 12.48 3.07
CA PRO A 459 4.58 13.38 1.91
C PRO A 459 5.45 12.87 0.76
N ALA A 460 4.93 12.92 -0.46
CA ALA A 460 5.68 12.50 -1.63
C ALA A 460 5.36 13.30 -2.89
N SER A 461 6.43 13.66 -3.61
CA SER A 461 6.38 14.20 -4.97
C SER A 461 7.05 13.21 -5.94
N CYS A 462 6.27 12.66 -6.87
CA CYS A 462 6.77 11.66 -7.82
C CYS A 462 6.83 12.22 -9.23
N GLY A 463 7.81 11.79 -10.04
CA GLY A 463 7.89 12.26 -11.42
C GLY A 463 8.31 13.72 -11.55
N VAL A 464 9.25 14.21 -10.72
CA VAL A 464 9.75 15.58 -10.77
C VAL A 464 10.49 15.80 -12.09
N THR A 465 9.87 16.58 -12.98
CA THR A 465 10.32 16.70 -14.37
C THR A 465 11.66 17.44 -14.44
N GLY A 466 12.63 16.85 -15.16
CA GLY A 466 13.95 17.44 -15.35
C GLY A 466 14.84 17.42 -14.10
N MET A 467 14.53 16.54 -13.14
CA MET A 467 15.45 16.19 -12.05
C MET A 467 16.42 15.10 -12.51
N THR A 468 17.72 15.34 -12.37
CA THR A 468 18.79 14.38 -12.67
C THR A 468 19.64 14.17 -11.42
N ILE A 469 19.81 12.90 -11.03
CA ILE A 469 20.55 12.48 -9.83
C ILE A 469 21.94 12.02 -10.25
N HIS A 470 22.97 12.60 -9.64
CA HIS A 470 24.38 12.29 -9.90
C HIS A 470 24.95 11.51 -8.71
N HIS A 471 24.86 10.18 -8.77
CA HIS A 471 25.26 9.33 -7.63
C HIS A 471 26.74 9.45 -7.27
N GLU A 472 27.64 9.67 -8.24
CA GLU A 472 29.08 9.84 -8.00
C GLU A 472 29.39 11.17 -7.27
N GLU A 473 28.70 12.24 -7.65
CA GLU A 473 28.90 13.58 -7.09
C GLU A 473 28.06 13.83 -5.83
N ARG A 474 27.17 12.89 -5.47
CA ARG A 474 26.20 13.03 -4.37
C ARG A 474 25.36 14.31 -4.51
N SER A 475 24.93 14.61 -5.73
CA SER A 475 24.21 15.85 -6.05
C SER A 475 22.96 15.57 -6.91
N VAL A 476 22.04 16.53 -6.91
CA VAL A 476 20.83 16.51 -7.73
C VAL A 476 20.72 17.84 -8.46
N SER A 477 20.57 17.76 -9.77
CA SER A 477 20.35 18.93 -10.64
C SER A 477 18.92 18.98 -11.13
N PHE A 478 18.37 20.18 -11.25
CA PHE A 478 17.00 20.42 -11.71
C PHE A 478 16.99 21.20 -13.03
N ALA A 479 15.88 21.12 -13.77
CA ALA A 479 15.68 21.88 -15.01
C ALA A 479 15.79 23.41 -14.82
N SER A 480 15.56 23.90 -13.60
CA SER A 480 15.76 25.29 -13.21
C SER A 480 17.23 25.73 -13.22
N GLY A 481 18.17 24.78 -13.32
CA GLY A 481 19.62 25.00 -13.16
C GLY A 481 20.09 24.96 -11.71
N ALA A 482 19.17 24.79 -10.74
CA ALA A 482 19.53 24.59 -9.35
C ALA A 482 20.23 23.24 -9.14
N VAL A 483 21.20 23.22 -8.22
CA VAL A 483 21.89 22.01 -7.78
C VAL A 483 21.87 21.95 -6.27
N ILE A 484 21.45 20.82 -5.71
CA ILE A 484 21.54 20.52 -4.28
C ILE A 484 22.49 19.35 -4.08
N HIS A 485 23.06 19.27 -2.88
CA HIS A 485 23.94 18.18 -2.46
C HIS A 485 23.27 17.34 -1.38
N GLU A 486 23.71 16.09 -1.25
CA GLU A 486 23.32 15.26 -0.11
C GLU A 486 23.61 16.00 1.21
N GLY A 487 22.63 16.00 2.12
CA GLY A 487 22.67 16.74 3.38
C GLY A 487 22.00 18.11 3.35
N ASP A 488 21.77 18.70 2.16
CA ASP A 488 21.06 19.97 2.06
C ASP A 488 19.63 19.84 2.61
N LEU A 489 19.22 20.87 3.36
CA LEU A 489 17.89 20.91 3.96
C LEU A 489 16.87 21.29 2.89
N ILE A 490 15.91 20.41 2.65
CA ILE A 490 14.86 20.59 1.64
C ILE A 490 13.47 20.40 2.23
N THR A 491 12.49 20.98 1.55
CA THR A 491 11.07 20.80 1.81
C THR A 491 10.41 20.10 0.64
N VAL A 492 9.56 19.12 0.93
CA VAL A 492 8.72 18.43 -0.04
C VAL A 492 7.27 18.68 0.31
N SER A 493 6.54 19.27 -0.62
CA SER A 493 5.08 19.45 -0.56
C SER A 493 4.42 18.37 -1.39
N GLY A 494 3.79 17.43 -0.70
CA GLY A 494 3.03 16.34 -1.29
C GLY A 494 1.65 16.76 -1.82
N ASP A 495 1.14 17.91 -1.38
CA ASP A 495 -0.19 18.42 -1.76
C ASP A 495 -0.22 18.98 -3.18
N ASP A 496 0.88 19.61 -3.61
CA ASP A 496 1.02 20.22 -4.94
C ASP A 496 2.27 19.73 -5.70
N GLY A 497 3.02 18.80 -5.11
CA GLY A 497 4.18 18.17 -5.74
C GLY A 497 5.44 19.04 -5.77
N ARG A 498 5.49 20.18 -5.07
CA ARG A 498 6.66 21.06 -5.07
C ARG A 498 7.82 20.48 -4.26
N VAL A 499 9.04 20.64 -4.79
CA VAL A 499 10.31 20.37 -4.10
C VAL A 499 11.04 21.70 -3.97
N LEU A 500 11.43 22.06 -2.75
CA LEU A 500 11.89 23.39 -2.39
C LEU A 500 13.20 23.31 -1.60
N LEU A 501 14.12 24.25 -1.83
CA LEU A 501 15.33 24.39 -1.05
C LEU A 501 15.05 25.19 0.23
N GLY A 502 15.48 24.65 1.37
CA GLY A 502 15.27 25.21 2.70
C GLY A 502 14.17 24.50 3.49
N ALA A 503 13.94 24.99 4.71
CA ALA A 503 12.94 24.45 5.63
C ALA A 503 11.66 25.30 5.63
N ALA A 504 10.53 24.65 5.38
CA ALA A 504 9.22 25.23 5.57
C ALA A 504 8.92 25.51 7.05
N GLU A 505 8.17 26.58 7.28
CA GLU A 505 7.60 26.90 8.58
C GLU A 505 6.22 26.25 8.71
N PHE A 506 5.90 25.77 9.92
CA PHE A 506 4.63 25.11 10.22
C PHE A 506 3.75 25.99 11.12
N SER A 507 2.46 26.02 10.82
CA SER A 507 1.40 26.66 11.58
C SER A 507 0.47 25.62 12.21
N ALA A 508 -0.44 26.08 13.07
CA ALA A 508 -1.47 25.21 13.65
C ALA A 508 -2.33 24.55 12.55
N PRO A 509 -2.85 23.32 12.79
CA PRO A 509 -3.69 22.63 11.82
C PRO A 509 -4.93 23.46 11.47
N VAL A 510 -5.39 23.33 10.23
CA VAL A 510 -6.68 23.87 9.78
C VAL A 510 -7.80 22.95 10.25
N ALA A 511 -8.88 23.52 10.79
CA ALA A 511 -10.05 22.75 11.21
C ALA A 511 -10.67 21.98 10.04
N SER A 512 -10.88 20.67 10.23
CA SER A 512 -11.52 19.78 9.25
C SER A 512 -12.92 19.39 9.72
N GLU A 513 -13.93 19.65 8.90
CA GLU A 513 -15.32 19.30 9.21
C GLU A 513 -15.51 17.79 9.40
N TRP A 514 -14.76 16.97 8.65
CA TRP A 514 -14.78 15.52 8.74
C TRP A 514 -14.22 15.03 10.06
N VAL A 515 -13.10 15.63 10.51
CA VAL A 515 -12.50 15.32 11.81
C VAL A 515 -13.45 15.74 12.94
N SER A 516 -14.06 16.91 12.85
CA SER A 516 -15.05 17.35 13.84
C SER A 516 -16.23 16.39 13.96
N ARG A 517 -16.74 15.85 12.84
CA ARG A 517 -17.80 14.83 12.86
C ARG A 517 -17.36 13.52 13.49
N ILE A 518 -16.16 13.03 13.15
CA ILE A 518 -15.62 11.80 13.73
C ILE A 518 -15.43 11.96 15.23
N LEU A 519 -14.88 13.08 15.69
CA LEU A 519 -14.71 13.36 17.10
C LEU A 519 -16.06 13.44 17.82
N ALA A 520 -17.08 14.06 17.22
CA ALA A 520 -18.43 14.07 17.76
C ALA A 520 -19.01 12.65 17.90
N TRP A 521 -18.81 11.77 16.91
CA TRP A 521 -19.21 10.36 17.02
C TRP A 521 -18.47 9.62 18.12
N CYS A 522 -17.17 9.89 18.29
CA CYS A 522 -16.42 9.38 19.43
C CYS A 522 -17.06 9.89 20.72
N ASP A 523 -17.40 11.17 20.82
CA ASP A 523 -17.97 11.74 22.04
C ASP A 523 -19.34 11.17 22.40
N GLU A 524 -20.20 10.93 21.40
CA GLU A 524 -21.55 10.35 21.57
C GLU A 524 -21.51 8.89 22.04
N ARG A 525 -20.44 8.15 21.70
CA ARG A 525 -20.36 6.69 21.88
C ARG A 525 -19.34 6.24 22.89
N GLY A 526 -18.31 7.04 23.09
CA GLY A 526 -17.22 6.71 23.99
C GLY A 526 -17.70 6.79 25.43
N GLN A 527 -17.25 5.81 26.20
CA GLN A 527 -17.54 5.69 27.63
C GLN A 527 -16.37 6.21 28.47
N VAL A 528 -15.50 7.05 27.90
CA VAL A 528 -14.32 7.57 28.62
C VAL A 528 -14.83 8.43 29.78
N PRO A 529 -14.58 8.01 31.04
CA PRO A 529 -15.05 8.76 32.19
C PRO A 529 -14.36 10.13 32.23
N LEU A 530 -15.13 11.19 32.05
CA LEU A 530 -14.64 12.56 32.18
C LEU A 530 -14.72 12.98 33.65
N LEU A 531 -13.58 12.98 34.33
CA LEU A 531 -13.49 13.49 35.70
C LEU A 531 -13.31 15.00 35.65
N ALA A 532 -14.42 15.75 35.83
CA ALA A 532 -14.37 17.18 36.06
C ALA A 532 -14.13 17.45 37.55
N ALA A 533 -13.00 18.07 37.91
CA ALA A 533 -12.75 18.47 39.28
C ALA A 533 -13.62 19.71 39.63
N PRO A 534 -14.59 19.64 40.56
CA PRO A 534 -15.55 20.71 40.78
C PRO A 534 -14.94 21.93 41.49
N ARG A 535 -15.46 23.11 41.16
CA ARG A 535 -14.99 24.46 41.56
C ARG A 535 -15.01 24.82 43.05
N ALA A 536 -15.57 24.00 43.96
CA ALA A 536 -15.86 24.47 45.32
C ALA A 536 -15.17 23.71 46.47
N ASP A 537 -15.09 22.38 46.49
CA ASP A 537 -14.58 21.66 47.68
C ASP A 537 -13.79 20.40 47.30
N LEU A 538 -12.50 20.58 46.95
CA LEU A 538 -11.63 19.55 46.38
C LEU A 538 -10.89 18.69 47.41
N HIS A 539 -11.49 18.42 48.57
CA HIS A 539 -11.02 17.34 49.45
C HIS A 539 -11.49 15.96 48.95
N VAL A 540 -12.49 15.91 48.06
CA VAL A 540 -13.07 14.67 47.53
C VAL A 540 -13.20 14.77 46.00
N VAL A 541 -12.16 14.34 45.28
CA VAL A 541 -12.37 13.85 43.91
C VAL A 541 -12.99 12.47 44.07
N THR A 542 -14.28 12.38 43.76
CA THR A 542 -15.00 11.09 43.76
C THR A 542 -14.71 10.48 42.41
N VAL A 543 -13.84 9.47 42.35
CA VAL A 543 -13.72 8.63 41.17
C VAL A 543 -15.00 7.80 41.13
N PRO A 544 -15.89 7.96 40.12
CA PRO A 544 -17.11 7.17 39.98
C PRO A 544 -16.77 5.67 40.07
N GLU A 545 -17.60 4.87 40.72
CA GLU A 545 -17.36 3.42 40.89
C GLU A 545 -17.23 2.71 39.54
N ASP A 546 -17.86 3.27 38.51
CA ASP A 546 -17.85 2.93 37.09
C ASP A 546 -16.49 3.10 36.39
N VAL A 547 -15.53 3.83 36.98
CA VAL A 547 -14.13 3.87 36.48
C VAL A 547 -13.37 2.58 36.84
N ARG A 548 -13.84 1.81 37.83
CA ARG A 548 -13.08 0.72 38.45
C ARG A 548 -13.05 -0.61 37.69
N GLU A 549 -13.84 -0.80 36.64
CA GLU A 549 -13.80 -2.04 35.86
C GLU A 549 -13.69 -1.78 34.36
N GLY A 550 -12.50 -2.02 33.80
CA GLY A 550 -12.28 -2.17 32.35
C GLY A 550 -11.96 -0.89 31.56
N SER A 551 -11.84 0.27 32.20
CA SER A 551 -11.45 1.52 31.51
C SER A 551 -9.98 1.51 31.14
N ARG A 552 -9.65 1.57 29.84
CA ARG A 552 -8.26 1.64 29.35
C ARG A 552 -7.61 3.02 29.48
N ALA A 553 -8.42 4.08 29.60
CA ALA A 553 -7.95 5.46 29.73
C ALA A 553 -8.92 6.31 30.55
N VAL A 554 -8.39 7.29 31.28
CA VAL A 554 -9.15 8.27 32.07
C VAL A 554 -8.71 9.69 31.71
N LEU A 555 -9.67 10.59 31.47
CA LEU A 555 -9.40 12.01 31.21
C LEU A 555 -9.80 12.86 32.42
N ILE A 556 -8.81 13.56 32.99
CA ILE A 556 -8.99 14.49 34.09
C ILE A 556 -8.99 15.91 33.53
N ASN A 557 -10.15 16.56 33.58
CA ASN A 557 -10.26 17.95 33.17
C ASN A 557 -10.10 18.90 34.36
N VAL A 558 -9.10 19.77 34.29
CA VAL A 558 -8.76 20.71 35.35
C VAL A 558 -9.25 22.09 34.94
N ALA A 559 -10.32 22.58 35.56
CA ALA A 559 -10.92 23.88 35.22
C ALA A 559 -10.41 25.05 36.09
N TRP A 560 -9.18 24.99 36.58
CA TRP A 560 -8.71 25.83 37.70
C TRP A 560 -7.70 26.91 37.30
N GLU A 561 -7.69 28.05 38.01
CA GLU A 561 -6.85 29.23 37.69
C GLU A 561 -6.02 29.74 38.91
N GLY A 562 -5.86 28.95 39.98
CA GLY A 562 -5.18 29.37 41.22
C GLY A 562 -3.68 29.00 41.31
N ALA A 563 -3.00 29.49 42.35
CA ALA A 563 -1.54 29.33 42.55
C ALA A 563 -1.08 28.00 43.19
N ASP A 564 -1.94 27.30 43.94
CA ASP A 564 -1.70 25.98 44.57
C ASP A 564 -1.89 24.75 43.62
N SER A 565 -1.68 24.93 42.32
CA SER A 565 -2.21 24.05 41.24
C SER A 565 -1.47 22.74 41.17
N ALA A 566 -0.15 22.81 41.23
CA ALA A 566 0.73 21.65 41.08
C ALA A 566 0.49 20.59 42.17
N ALA A 567 0.40 21.01 43.43
CA ALA A 567 0.27 20.10 44.58
C ALA A 567 -1.13 19.45 44.67
N LEU A 568 -2.17 20.16 44.23
CA LEU A 568 -3.53 19.63 44.18
C LEU A 568 -3.71 18.66 43.01
N LEU A 569 -3.13 19.00 41.86
CA LEU A 569 -3.10 18.15 40.68
C LEU A 569 -2.36 16.84 40.97
N SER A 570 -1.24 16.90 41.71
CA SER A 570 -0.50 15.75 42.22
C SER A 570 -1.34 14.78 43.00
N ARG A 571 -1.97 15.27 44.06
CA ARG A 571 -2.81 14.44 44.91
C ARG A 571 -4.02 13.86 44.18
N THR A 572 -4.53 14.57 43.17
CA THR A 572 -5.64 14.08 42.34
C THR A 572 -5.18 12.92 41.46
N CYS A 573 -4.03 13.06 40.80
CA CYS A 573 -3.46 12.00 39.97
C CYS A 573 -3.07 10.78 40.80
N ASP A 574 -2.39 10.99 41.94
CA ASP A 574 -2.02 9.91 42.85
C ASP A 574 -3.26 9.11 43.30
N ARG A 575 -4.38 9.80 43.62
CA ARG A 575 -5.66 9.14 43.95
C ARG A 575 -6.26 8.37 42.78
N VAL A 576 -6.15 8.87 41.54
CA VAL A 576 -6.62 8.13 40.37
C VAL A 576 -5.78 6.86 40.17
N PHE A 577 -4.46 6.95 40.32
CA PHE A 577 -3.55 5.79 40.27
C PHE A 577 -3.74 4.78 41.41
N GLU A 578 -4.25 5.20 42.57
CA GLU A 578 -4.59 4.28 43.67
C GLU A 578 -5.78 3.36 43.36
N VAL A 579 -6.69 3.78 42.47
CA VAL A 579 -7.94 3.03 42.18
C VAL A 579 -8.07 2.54 40.73
N ALA A 580 -7.27 3.07 39.80
CA ALA A 580 -7.24 2.63 38.41
C ALA A 580 -6.38 1.36 38.25
N ASP A 581 -6.66 0.57 37.21
CA ASP A 581 -5.80 -0.56 36.85
C ASP A 581 -4.38 -0.07 36.50
N PRO A 582 -3.31 -0.86 36.78
CA PRO A 582 -1.92 -0.45 36.53
C PRO A 582 -1.60 -0.03 35.09
N ASP A 583 -2.38 -0.51 34.13
CA ASP A 583 -2.23 -0.24 32.70
C ASP A 583 -3.13 0.92 32.20
N THR A 584 -3.83 1.60 33.10
CA THR A 584 -4.74 2.71 32.74
C THR A 584 -3.94 3.95 32.37
N GLU A 585 -4.11 4.46 31.15
CA GLU A 585 -3.52 5.74 30.75
C GLU A 585 -4.30 6.91 31.38
N VAL A 586 -3.62 7.76 32.14
CA VAL A 586 -4.21 8.98 32.71
C VAL A 586 -3.79 10.19 31.90
N PHE A 587 -4.77 10.87 31.32
CA PHE A 587 -4.61 12.10 30.57
C PHE A 587 -5.14 13.28 31.38
N ILE A 588 -4.37 14.36 31.44
CA ILE A 588 -4.74 15.56 32.18
C ILE A 588 -4.84 16.70 31.19
N THR A 589 -5.96 17.43 31.21
CA THR A 589 -6.13 18.65 30.42
C THR A 589 -6.11 19.86 31.33
N LEU A 590 -5.13 20.75 31.09
CA LEU A 590 -4.96 22.02 31.80
C LEU A 590 -5.36 23.19 30.91
N PRO A 591 -5.96 24.25 31.48
CA PRO A 591 -6.23 25.47 30.74
C PRO A 591 -4.91 26.16 30.36
N ARG A 592 -4.89 26.88 29.24
CA ARG A 592 -3.67 27.46 28.65
C ARG A 592 -2.87 28.36 29.60
N ASN A 593 -3.52 29.03 30.53
CA ASN A 593 -2.88 29.87 31.55
C ASN A 593 -2.07 29.07 32.59
N LEU A 594 -2.25 27.75 32.67
CA LEU A 594 -1.45 26.85 33.51
C LEU A 594 -0.38 26.10 32.69
N ALA A 595 -0.15 26.50 31.43
CA ALA A 595 0.95 25.96 30.62
C ALA A 595 2.30 26.31 31.24
N GLY A 596 3.04 25.29 31.71
CA GLY A 596 4.36 25.46 32.32
C GLY A 596 4.42 25.20 33.83
N ILE A 597 3.34 24.72 34.46
CA ILE A 597 3.40 24.22 35.83
C ILE A 597 4.16 22.88 35.84
N ASP A 598 5.31 22.85 36.52
CA ASP A 598 6.05 21.61 36.78
C ASP A 598 5.27 20.80 37.83
N PHE A 599 4.59 19.76 37.35
CA PHE A 599 3.82 18.85 38.17
C PHE A 599 4.25 17.42 37.82
N ARG A 600 4.59 16.63 38.84
CA ARG A 600 4.95 15.21 38.71
C ARG A 600 4.13 14.37 39.71
N PRO A 601 3.11 13.62 39.27
CA PRO A 601 2.50 12.56 40.06
C PRO A 601 3.55 11.51 40.46
N SER A 602 3.28 10.84 41.57
CA SER A 602 4.18 9.84 42.15
C SER A 602 3.91 8.40 41.66
N GLY A 603 2.77 8.16 40.97
CA GLY A 603 2.37 6.85 40.47
C GLY A 603 2.15 6.79 38.95
N GLY A 604 2.45 5.63 38.35
CA GLY A 604 2.08 5.23 36.99
C GLY A 604 2.72 6.00 35.82
N PRO A 605 2.63 5.49 34.58
CA PRO A 605 2.88 6.29 33.38
C PRO A 605 1.73 7.28 33.17
N TRP A 606 2.04 8.57 33.05
CA TRP A 606 1.07 9.64 32.80
C TRP A 606 1.55 10.58 31.70
N ALA A 607 0.60 11.21 31.00
CA ALA A 607 0.87 12.27 30.04
C ALA A 607 0.01 13.50 30.39
N GLY A 608 0.63 14.57 30.89
CA GLY A 608 -0.07 15.78 31.34
C GLY A 608 0.07 16.92 30.34
N ILE A 609 -1.07 17.50 29.94
CA ILE A 609 -1.15 18.24 28.68
C ILE A 609 -2.02 19.48 28.85
N VAL A 610 -1.60 20.55 28.19
CA VAL A 610 -2.34 21.81 28.14
C VAL A 610 -3.27 21.73 26.94
N ALA A 611 -4.58 21.72 27.19
CA ALA A 611 -5.58 21.68 26.14
C ALA A 611 -6.72 22.65 26.47
N ASP A 612 -7.31 23.23 25.42
CA ASP A 612 -8.38 24.22 25.60
C ASP A 612 -9.65 23.58 26.20
N GLY A 613 -10.25 24.27 27.17
CA GLY A 613 -11.39 23.77 27.95
C GLY A 613 -12.70 23.66 27.16
N ASP A 614 -12.74 24.25 25.96
CA ASP A 614 -13.92 24.25 25.09
C ASP A 614 -13.93 23.07 24.09
N ASN A 615 -12.85 22.31 23.99
CA ASN A 615 -12.76 21.14 23.09
C ASN A 615 -13.48 19.91 23.67
N SER A 616 -13.90 18.98 22.82
CA SER A 616 -14.50 17.71 23.26
C SER A 616 -13.49 16.76 23.92
N TRP A 617 -13.94 15.71 24.63
CA TRP A 617 -13.01 14.84 25.34
C TRP A 617 -12.15 14.03 24.35
N ALA A 618 -12.71 13.62 23.22
CA ALA A 618 -11.97 12.94 22.16
C ALA A 618 -10.91 13.88 21.55
N ALA A 619 -11.27 15.14 21.29
CA ALA A 619 -10.34 16.16 20.81
C ALA A 619 -9.19 16.42 21.80
N ARG A 620 -9.51 16.46 23.10
CA ARG A 620 -8.51 16.63 24.17
C ARG A 620 -7.55 15.44 24.27
N LEU A 621 -8.05 14.21 24.20
CA LEU A 621 -7.23 12.99 24.20
C LEU A 621 -6.27 12.96 23.00
N LEU A 622 -6.74 13.45 21.84
CA LEU A 622 -5.94 13.53 20.62
C LEU A 622 -4.84 14.60 20.71
N SER A 623 -5.18 15.82 21.16
CA SER A 623 -4.18 16.85 21.46
C SER A 623 -3.15 16.37 22.49
N ALA A 624 -3.61 15.54 23.43
CA ALA A 624 -2.75 14.91 24.39
C ALA A 624 -1.65 14.05 23.72
N ARG A 625 -2.05 13.07 22.92
CA ARG A 625 -1.06 12.19 22.28
C ARG A 625 -0.05 12.92 21.40
N LEU A 626 -0.45 14.02 20.77
CA LEU A 626 0.44 14.85 19.95
C LEU A 626 1.53 15.58 20.75
N THR A 627 1.19 16.24 21.85
CA THR A 627 2.20 16.99 22.63
C THR A 627 3.22 16.09 23.33
N GLY A 628 2.85 14.84 23.65
CA GLY A 628 3.79 13.84 24.17
C GLY A 628 4.78 13.29 23.13
N ALA A 629 4.47 13.43 21.84
CA ALA A 629 5.36 13.03 20.74
C ALA A 629 6.34 14.14 20.30
N VAL A 630 6.11 15.38 20.73
CA VAL A 630 6.90 16.58 20.37
C VAL A 630 7.98 16.90 21.42
N SER A 631 8.02 16.17 22.55
CA SER A 631 8.99 16.40 23.64
C SER A 631 10.36 15.77 23.40
#